data_AF-A0AAF0ZJQ5-F1
#
_entry.id   AF-A0AAF0ZJQ5-F1
#
_cell.length_a   1.000
_cell.length_b   1.000
_cell.length_c   1.000
_cell.angle_alpha   90.00
_cell.angle_beta   90.00
_cell.angle_gamma   90.00
#
_symmetry.space_group_name_H-M   'P 1'
#
loop_
_entity.id
_entity.type
_entity.pdbx_description
1 polymer ?
#
loop_
_entity_poly.entity_id
_entity_poly.type
_entity_poly.pdbx_seq_one_letter_code
_entity_poly.pdbx_strand_id
1 'polypeptide(L)'
;MQRLFRAWKARLHNHYCAYSTDEDRLSNHREDVELEDWKYLVKYFSSEKFKVISERNKNNREKQITKHSCGTRSFAEVEKSTVKIHFSPITTYTCSWLFFLLNYIAERSTIGRKRLTR
;
A
#
# COMPACT_ATOMS: atom_id res chain seq x y z
N MET A 1 15.33 -10.39 8.84
CA MET A 1 15.67 -9.73 10.11
C MET A 1 15.94 -8.22 10.00
N GLN A 2 16.64 -7.73 8.98
CA GLN A 2 17.04 -6.31 8.90
C GLN A 2 15.88 -5.30 8.88
N ARG A 3 14.74 -5.62 8.25
CA ARG A 3 13.57 -4.73 8.19
C ARG A 3 12.97 -4.43 9.58
N LEU A 4 12.82 -5.46 10.41
CA LEU A 4 12.26 -5.31 11.77
C LEU A 4 13.17 -4.46 12.64
N PHE A 5 14.49 -4.71 12.58
CA PHE A 5 15.47 -3.90 13.30
C PHE A 5 15.46 -2.43 12.86
N ARG A 6 15.39 -2.16 11.55
CA ARG A 6 15.30 -0.78 11.02
C ARG A 6 14.02 -0.08 11.48
N ALA A 7 12.89 -0.80 11.49
CA ALA A 7 11.63 -0.28 11.99
C ALA A 7 11.69 0.00 13.50
N TRP A 8 12.27 -0.89 14.29
CA TRP A 8 12.48 -0.71 15.73
C TRP A 8 13.36 0.52 16.01
N LYS A 9 14.51 0.66 15.35
CA LYS A 9 15.36 1.86 15.49
C LYS A 9 14.63 3.16 15.12
N ALA A 10 13.79 3.14 14.09
CA ALA A 10 12.99 4.31 13.71
C ALA A 10 11.96 4.68 14.80
N ARG A 11 11.34 3.68 15.46
CA ARG A 11 10.41 3.92 16.58
C ARG A 11 11.12 4.54 17.78
N LEU A 12 12.34 4.10 18.09
CA LEU A 12 13.16 4.71 19.14
C LEU A 12 13.50 6.18 18.83
N HIS A 13 13.92 6.46 17.61
CA HIS A 13 14.20 7.85 17.20
C HIS A 13 12.95 8.73 17.24
N ASN A 14 11.79 8.22 16.81
CA ASN A 14 10.53 8.96 16.93
C ASN A 14 10.16 9.25 18.38
N HIS A 15 10.43 8.32 19.29
CA HIS A 15 10.24 8.53 20.72
C HIS A 15 11.18 9.61 21.27
N TYR A 16 12.46 9.58 20.87
CA TYR A 16 13.44 10.61 21.20
C TYR A 16 12.98 12.01 20.75
N CYS A 17 12.42 12.13 19.54
CA CYS A 17 11.92 13.40 18.99
C CYS A 17 10.65 13.93 19.69
N ALA A 18 9.95 13.13 20.49
CA ALA A 18 8.74 13.57 21.18
C ALA A 18 9.05 14.54 22.35
N TYR A 19 10.30 14.54 22.83
CA TYR A 19 10.74 15.34 23.97
C TYR A 19 11.80 16.36 23.55
N SER A 20 11.78 17.53 24.18
CA SER A 20 12.68 18.65 23.82
C SER A 20 14.01 18.59 24.58
N THR A 21 13.95 18.32 25.88
CA THR A 21 15.11 18.31 26.79
C THR A 21 15.69 16.91 26.95
N ASP A 22 16.97 16.80 27.32
CA ASP A 22 17.63 15.50 27.53
C ASP A 22 17.17 14.85 28.85
N GLU A 23 16.83 15.66 29.85
CA GLU A 23 16.29 15.23 31.13
C GLU A 23 14.92 14.55 30.95
N ASP A 24 14.03 15.17 30.17
CA ASP A 24 12.72 14.58 29.85
C ASP A 24 12.87 13.27 29.07
N ARG A 25 13.83 13.21 28.13
CA ARG A 25 14.12 11.99 27.34
C ARG A 25 14.59 10.85 28.23
N LEU A 26 15.45 11.12 29.21
CA LEU A 26 16.00 10.10 30.10
C LEU A 26 14.95 9.60 31.12
N SER A 27 14.09 10.49 31.62
CA SER A 27 12.98 10.12 32.49
C SER A 27 11.95 9.26 31.76
N ASN A 28 11.63 9.62 30.52
CA ASN A 28 10.72 8.88 29.65
C ASN A 28 11.45 7.85 28.78
N HIS A 29 12.21 6.94 29.39
CA HIS A 29 12.72 5.77 28.67
C HIS A 29 11.61 4.73 28.48
N ARG A 30 11.74 3.87 27.46
CA ARG A 30 10.80 2.76 27.27
C ARG A 30 11.26 1.53 28.05
N GLU A 31 10.31 0.76 28.56
CA GLU A 31 10.58 -0.51 29.27
C GLU A 31 11.25 -1.58 28.39
N ASP A 32 11.13 -1.49 27.06
CA ASP A 32 11.74 -2.45 26.13
C ASP A 32 13.25 -2.24 25.90
N VAL A 33 13.83 -1.18 26.47
CA VAL A 33 15.24 -0.84 26.32
C VAL A 33 15.86 -0.62 27.69
N GLU A 34 17.02 -1.23 27.93
CA GLU A 34 17.77 -1.01 29.16
C GLU A 34 18.15 0.47 29.32
N LEU A 35 18.11 0.97 30.56
CA LEU A 35 18.36 2.38 30.84
C LEU A 35 19.74 2.84 30.34
N GLU A 36 20.75 1.97 30.45
CA GLU A 36 22.11 2.30 30.03
C GLU A 36 22.23 2.39 28.50
N ASP A 37 21.58 1.48 27.77
CA ASP A 37 21.44 1.56 26.32
C ASP A 37 20.67 2.81 25.90
N TRP A 38 19.63 3.20 26.65
CA TRP A 38 18.87 4.41 26.36
C TRP A 38 19.70 5.68 26.52
N LYS A 39 20.53 5.79 27.57
CA LYS A 39 21.49 6.90 27.73
C LYS A 39 22.45 6.99 26.55
N TYR A 40 22.98 5.84 26.11
CA TYR A 40 23.84 5.79 24.93
C TYR A 40 23.10 6.28 23.69
N LEU A 41 21.84 5.88 23.49
CA LEU A 41 21.02 6.29 22.36
C LEU A 41 20.71 7.79 22.37
N VAL A 42 20.37 8.37 23.52
CA VAL A 42 20.14 9.82 23.67
C VAL A 42 21.40 10.59 23.27
N LYS A 43 22.57 10.16 23.76
CA LYS A 43 23.86 10.75 23.37
C LYS A 43 24.15 10.58 21.88
N TYR A 44 23.84 9.42 21.32
CA TYR A 44 24.02 9.11 19.90
C TYR A 44 23.14 9.98 19.00
N PHE A 45 21.86 10.15 19.34
CA PHE A 45 20.92 10.98 18.57
C PHE A 45 21.21 12.49 18.71
N SER A 46 21.73 12.92 19.86
CA SER A 46 22.17 14.30 20.07
C SER A 46 23.45 14.64 19.28
N SER A 47 24.22 13.62 18.86
CA SER A 47 25.45 13.79 18.08
C SER A 47 25.22 14.54 16.76
N GLU A 48 26.07 15.54 16.51
CA GLU A 48 26.05 16.32 15.27
C GLU A 48 26.14 15.46 14.01
N LYS A 49 26.99 14.42 14.06
CA LYS A 49 27.15 13.47 12.95
C LYS A 49 25.82 12.82 12.58
N PHE A 50 25.02 12.45 13.58
CA PHE A 50 23.73 11.83 13.35
C PHE A 50 22.72 12.84 12.80
N LYS A 51 22.67 14.05 13.35
CA LYS A 51 21.77 15.14 12.90
C LYS A 51 21.99 15.47 11.43
N VAL A 52 23.25 15.68 11.01
CA VAL A 52 23.62 15.98 9.62
C VAL A 52 23.17 14.87 8.66
N ILE A 53 23.36 13.60 9.03
CA ILE A 53 22.94 12.46 8.21
C ILE A 53 21.41 12.37 8.15
N SER A 54 20.74 12.55 9.28
CA SER A 54 19.28 12.49 9.39
C SER A 54 18.62 13.56 8.53
N GLU A 55 19.12 14.80 8.60
CA GLU A 55 18.61 15.93 7.82
C GLU A 55 18.85 15.76 6.32
N ARG A 56 20.05 15.30 5.92
CA ARG A 56 20.31 14.94 4.52
C ARG A 56 19.33 13.88 4.02
N ASN A 57 19.07 12.83 4.82
CA ASN A 57 18.15 11.77 4.43
C ASN A 57 16.70 12.25 4.33
N LYS A 58 16.29 13.15 5.24
CA LYS A 58 14.97 13.80 5.19
C LYS A 58 14.82 14.61 3.89
N ASN A 59 15.79 15.46 3.57
CA ASN A 59 15.80 16.26 2.34
C ASN A 59 15.80 15.39 1.09
N ASN A 60 16.54 14.27 1.08
CA ASN A 60 16.53 13.33 -0.03
C ASN A 60 15.17 12.63 -0.20
N ARG A 61 14.50 12.32 0.92
CA ARG A 61 13.16 11.72 0.91
C ARG A 61 12.09 12.70 0.44
N GLU A 62 12.21 13.98 0.79
CA GLU A 62 11.32 15.04 0.32
C GLU A 62 11.45 15.26 -1.20
N LYS A 63 12.67 15.12 -1.75
CA LYS A 63 12.93 15.16 -3.20
C LYS A 63 12.43 13.93 -3.96
N GLN A 64 12.02 12.86 -3.27
CA GLN A 64 11.56 11.64 -3.90
C GLN A 64 10.10 11.77 -4.37
N ILE A 65 9.91 12.28 -5.59
CA ILE A 65 8.58 12.51 -6.20
C ILE A 65 7.94 11.18 -6.61
N THR A 66 8.68 10.33 -7.33
CA THR A 66 8.15 9.08 -7.86
C THR A 66 8.37 7.95 -6.87
N LYS A 67 7.31 7.54 -6.17
CA LYS A 67 7.30 6.27 -5.44
C LYS A 67 7.07 5.15 -6.45
N HIS A 68 8.09 4.33 -6.66
CA HIS A 68 7.96 3.18 -7.53
C HIS A 68 6.96 2.19 -6.91
N SER A 69 5.83 2.01 -7.60
CA SER A 69 4.77 1.07 -7.24
C SER A 69 4.73 -0.12 -8.20
N CYS A 70 5.87 -0.56 -8.76
CA CYS A 70 5.89 -1.86 -9.42
C CYS A 70 5.84 -2.91 -8.31
N GLY A 71 4.77 -3.71 -8.31
CA GLY A 71 4.66 -4.86 -7.44
C GLY A 71 5.69 -5.93 -7.82
N THR A 72 5.52 -7.13 -7.27
CA THR A 72 6.39 -8.27 -7.59
C THR A 72 6.33 -8.68 -9.07
N ARG A 73 5.24 -8.34 -9.76
CA ARG A 73 5.02 -8.68 -11.17
C ARG A 73 5.57 -7.59 -12.08
N SER A 74 6.27 -8.01 -13.13
CA SER A 74 6.70 -7.09 -14.19
C SER A 74 5.50 -6.48 -14.92
N PHE A 75 5.67 -5.30 -15.52
CA PHE A 75 4.61 -4.68 -16.33
C PHE A 75 4.10 -5.62 -17.43
N ALA A 76 5.00 -6.36 -18.08
CA ALA A 76 4.65 -7.37 -19.09
C ALA A 76 3.81 -8.53 -18.53
N GLU A 77 4.02 -8.91 -17.26
CA GLU A 77 3.22 -9.96 -16.61
C GLU A 77 1.83 -9.44 -16.20
N VAL A 78 1.75 -8.20 -15.69
CA VAL A 78 0.48 -7.53 -15.39
C VAL A 78 -0.35 -7.42 -16.66
N GLU A 79 0.24 -6.95 -17.75
CA GLU A 79 -0.41 -6.83 -19.06
C GLU A 79 -0.92 -8.18 -19.60
N LYS A 80 -0.09 -9.23 -19.54
CA LYS A 80 -0.53 -10.59 -19.93
C LYS A 80 -1.69 -11.09 -19.06
N SER A 81 -1.70 -10.76 -17.77
CA SER A 81 -2.77 -11.18 -16.86
C SER A 81 -4.08 -10.44 -17.11
N THR A 82 -4.04 -9.15 -17.43
CA THR A 82 -5.25 -8.37 -17.76
C THR A 82 -5.82 -8.77 -19.11
N VAL A 83 -4.97 -9.02 -20.11
CA VAL A 83 -5.39 -9.53 -21.44
C VAL A 83 -6.08 -10.89 -21.31
N LYS A 84 -5.57 -11.80 -20.46
CA LYS A 84 -6.23 -13.10 -20.19
C LYS A 84 -7.60 -12.97 -19.54
N ILE A 85 -7.84 -11.95 -18.71
CA ILE A 85 -9.15 -11.71 -18.08
C ILE A 85 -10.16 -11.22 -19.11
N HIS A 86 -9.76 -10.28 -19.98
CA HIS A 86 -10.61 -9.79 -21.07
C HIS A 86 -10.93 -10.84 -22.13
N PHE A 87 -9.99 -11.76 -22.41
CA PHE A 87 -10.18 -12.90 -23.32
C PHE A 87 -10.66 -14.18 -22.63
N SER A 88 -11.02 -14.15 -21.34
CA SER A 88 -11.50 -15.34 -20.66
C SER A 88 -12.92 -15.71 -21.15
N PRO A 89 -13.25 -17.01 -21.31
CA PRO A 89 -14.55 -17.44 -21.81
C PRO A 89 -15.73 -16.92 -20.96
N ILE A 90 -15.49 -16.64 -19.67
CA ILE A 90 -16.51 -16.19 -18.71
C ILE A 90 -17.16 -14.87 -19.16
N THR A 91 -16.42 -13.92 -19.72
CA THR A 91 -16.97 -12.64 -20.23
C THR A 91 -17.71 -12.80 -21.56
N THR A 92 -17.33 -13.79 -22.39
CA THR A 92 -18.04 -14.10 -23.64
C THR A 92 -19.33 -14.89 -23.41
N TYR A 93 -19.36 -15.74 -22.38
CA TYR A 93 -20.55 -16.51 -22.02
C TYR A 93 -21.64 -15.63 -21.39
N THR A 94 -21.27 -14.60 -20.60
CA THR A 94 -22.27 -13.65 -20.05
C THR A 94 -22.91 -12.78 -21.14
N CYS A 95 -22.12 -12.30 -22.11
CA CYS A 95 -22.66 -11.60 -23.27
C CYS A 95 -23.54 -12.51 -24.14
N SER A 96 -23.14 -13.76 -24.39
CA SER A 96 -23.96 -14.71 -25.17
C SER A 96 -25.26 -15.07 -24.45
N TRP A 97 -25.24 -15.36 -23.15
CA TRP A 97 -26.45 -15.65 -22.37
C TRP A 97 -27.40 -14.46 -22.29
N LEU A 98 -26.88 -13.24 -22.13
CA LEU A 98 -27.70 -12.04 -22.19
C LEU A 98 -28.29 -11.82 -23.59
N PHE A 99 -27.54 -12.10 -24.65
CA PHE A 99 -28.05 -12.04 -26.02
C PHE A 99 -29.15 -13.10 -26.28
N PHE A 100 -28.96 -14.33 -25.80
CA PHE A 100 -29.97 -15.39 -25.86
C PHE A 100 -31.20 -15.06 -25.02
N LEU A 101 -31.04 -14.51 -23.81
CA LEU A 101 -32.15 -14.12 -22.95
C LEU A 101 -32.93 -12.94 -23.55
N LEU A 102 -32.25 -11.95 -24.13
CA LEU A 102 -32.88 -10.82 -24.81
C LEU A 102 -33.63 -11.28 -26.07
N ASN A 103 -33.07 -12.19 -26.87
CA ASN A 103 -33.79 -12.78 -28.01
C ASN A 103 -34.97 -13.65 -27.57
N TYR A 104 -34.84 -14.44 -26.50
CA TYR A 104 -35.93 -15.24 -25.96
C TYR A 104 -37.08 -14.36 -25.42
N ILE A 105 -36.76 -13.25 -24.73
CA ILE A 105 -37.75 -12.27 -24.27
C ILE A 105 -38.40 -11.57 -25.48
N ALA A 106 -37.62 -11.20 -26.50
CA ALA A 106 -38.14 -10.61 -27.74
C ALA A 106 -39.10 -11.56 -28.50
N GLU A 107 -38.74 -12.84 -28.65
CA GLU A 107 -39.61 -13.86 -29.26
C GLU A 107 -40.89 -14.09 -28.46
N ARG A 108 -40.84 -14.09 -27.13
CA ARG A 108 -42.06 -14.19 -26.32
C ARG A 108 -42.97 -12.97 -26.44
N SER A 109 -42.40 -11.77 -26.58
CA SER A 109 -43.19 -10.54 -26.75
C SER A 109 -43.89 -10.44 -28.12
N THR A 110 -43.37 -11.10 -29.16
CA THR A 110 -44.00 -11.14 -30.49
C THR A 110 -45.15 -12.17 -30.58
N ILE A 111 -45.05 -13.27 -29.82
CA ILE A 111 -46.12 -14.28 -29.70
C ILE A 111 -47.34 -13.73 -28.92
N GLY A 112 -47.12 -12.81 -27.97
CA GLY A 112 -48.19 -12.16 -27.20
C GLY A 112 -49.02 -11.11 -27.96
N ARG A 113 -48.61 -10.67 -29.16
CA ARG A 113 -49.34 -9.66 -29.96
C ARG A 113 -50.29 -10.23 -31.02
N LYS A 114 -50.30 -11.55 -31.25
CA LYS A 114 -51.19 -12.20 -32.25
C LYS A 114 -52.50 -12.74 -31.66
N ARG A 115 -52.93 -12.24 -30.51
CA ARG A 115 -54.19 -12.63 -29.84
C ARG A 115 -54.97 -11.42 -29.33
N LEU A 116 -55.08 -10.35 -30.13
CA LEU A 116 -55.97 -9.20 -29.91
C LEU A 116 -56.21 -8.45 -31.23
N THR A 117 -56.58 -9.18 -32.28
CA THR A 117 -57.30 -8.64 -33.45
C THR A 117 -58.26 -9.71 -33.94
N ARG A 118 -59.42 -9.80 -33.30
CA ARG A 118 -60.67 -10.20 -33.93
C ARG A 118 -61.76 -9.30 -33.37
#